data_AF-A0A946X220-F1
#
_entry.id   AF-A0A946X220-F1
#
_cell.length_a   1.000
_cell.length_b   1.000
_cell.length_c   1.000
_cell.angle_alpha   90.00
_cell.angle_beta   90.00
_cell.angle_gamma   90.00
#
_symmetry.space_group_name_H-M   'P 1'
#
loop_
_entity.id
_entity.type
_entity.pdbx_description
1 polymer ?
#
loop_
_entity_poly.entity_id
_entity_poly.type
_entity_poly.pdbx_seq_one_letter_code
_entity_poly.pdbx_strand_id
1 'polypeptide(L)' 'MATIAHVCKYLRTKSMYTADERGAEALVTPSETGVYWCNRTGGAMGPDQDIAGPRDCGEGRTCYLATPVLLGTTAG' A
#
# COMPACT_ATOMS: atom_id res chain seq x y z
N MET A 1 18.31 4.47 -12.48
CA MET A 1 17.12 4.30 -13.33
C MET A 1 15.93 4.25 -12.40
N ALA A 2 14.99 5.17 -12.50
CA ALA A 2 13.78 5.14 -11.66
C ALA A 2 12.89 3.99 -12.10
N THR A 3 12.44 3.17 -11.16
CA THR A 3 11.47 2.09 -11.42
C THR A 3 10.06 2.56 -11.09
N ILE A 4 9.11 2.22 -11.96
CA ILE A 4 7.68 2.47 -11.75
C ILE A 4 7.12 1.25 -11.05
N ALA A 5 6.58 1.43 -9.85
CA ALA A 5 5.78 0.42 -9.16
C ALA A 5 4.32 0.87 -9.11
N HIS A 6 3.40 -0.09 -9.01
CA HIS A 6 1.99 0.18 -8.79
C HIS A 6 1.65 -0.10 -7.34
N VAL A 7 1.07 0.90 -6.66
CA VAL A 7 0.56 0.73 -5.30
C VAL A 7 -0.93 1.00 -5.27
N CYS A 8 -1.58 0.45 -4.25
CA CYS A 8 -2.98 0.70 -4.00
C CYS A 8 -3.18 2.06 -3.34
N LYS A 9 -3.70 3.04 -4.09
CA LYS A 9 -3.88 4.43 -3.64
C LYS A 9 -4.51 4.58 -2.26
N TYR A 10 -5.52 3.76 -1.99
CA TYR A 10 -6.32 3.84 -0.77
C TYR A 10 -5.89 2.84 0.30
N LEU A 11 -4.96 1.91 -0.01
CA LEU A 11 -4.40 1.03 0.99
C LEU A 11 -3.39 1.83 1.83
N ARG A 12 -3.49 1.71 3.14
CA ARG A 12 -2.58 2.34 4.08
C ARG A 12 -2.04 1.27 5.00
N THR A 13 -0.82 1.53 5.48
CA THR A 13 -0.15 0.68 6.46
C THR A 13 0.62 1.56 7.42
N LYS A 14 0.79 1.08 8.65
CA LYS A 14 1.66 1.69 9.65
C LYS A 14 2.69 0.67 10.04
N SER A 15 3.95 0.98 9.76
CA SER A 15 5.06 0.20 10.29
C SER A 15 5.28 0.56 11.76
N MET A 16 5.21 -0.44 12.64
CA MET A 16 5.42 -0.26 14.08
C MET A 16 6.87 0.07 14.45
N TYR A 17 7.83 -0.26 13.56
CA TYR A 17 9.27 -0.25 13.87
C TYR A 17 10.09 0.75 13.05
N THR A 18 9.47 1.52 12.15
CA THR A 18 10.15 2.53 11.34
C THR A 18 9.48 3.88 11.56
N ALA A 19 10.23 4.85 12.08
CA ALA A 19 9.83 6.26 12.19
C ALA A 19 9.78 6.97 10.82
N ASP A 20 9.50 6.22 9.75
CA ASP A 20 10.14 6.44 8.47
C ASP A 20 9.15 7.03 7.48
N GLU A 21 9.61 8.08 6.81
CA GLU A 21 8.91 8.92 5.85
C GLU A 21 8.59 8.18 4.54
N ARG A 22 8.68 6.83 4.51
CA ARG A 22 8.58 5.95 3.32
C ARG A 22 7.27 6.05 2.54
N GLY A 23 6.29 6.81 3.01
CA GLY A 23 5.06 7.11 2.27
C GLY A 23 4.50 5.92 1.48
N ALA A 24 4.52 6.02 0.15
CA ALA A 24 4.02 4.98 -0.74
C ALA A 24 5.00 3.82 -0.99
N GLU A 25 6.28 3.98 -0.70
CA GLU A 25 7.33 2.96 -0.88
C GLU A 25 7.12 1.76 0.05
N ALA A 26 6.54 1.98 1.23
CA ALA A 26 6.14 0.90 2.14
C ALA A 26 5.09 -0.06 1.54
N LEU A 27 4.32 0.40 0.55
CA LEU A 27 3.34 -0.42 -0.16
C LEU A 27 3.94 -1.16 -1.36
N VAL A 28 5.15 -0.78 -1.79
CA VAL A 28 5.88 -1.49 -2.86
C VAL A 28 6.50 -2.78 -2.32
N THR A 29 6.99 -2.75 -1.08
CA THR A 29 7.54 -3.93 -0.40
C THR A 29 6.77 -4.19 0.89
N PRO A 30 5.51 -4.65 0.79
CA PRO A 30 4.63 -4.78 1.94
C PRO A 30 5.11 -5.90 2.88
N SER A 31 4.97 -5.67 4.19
CA SER A 31 5.17 -6.70 5.21
C SER A 31 3.90 -7.54 5.40
N GLU A 32 4.00 -8.86 5.39
CA GLU A 32 2.83 -9.74 5.59
C GLU A 32 2.21 -9.59 6.98
N THR A 33 2.98 -9.16 7.99
CA THR A 33 2.51 -8.95 9.36
C THR A 33 2.13 -7.49 9.64
N GLY A 34 2.11 -6.64 8.61
CA GLY A 34 1.72 -5.24 8.74
C GLY A 34 0.24 -5.07 9.09
N VAL A 35 -0.09 -3.96 9.76
CA VAL A 35 -1.49 -3.55 9.94
C VAL A 35 -1.90 -2.71 8.74
N TYR A 36 -2.92 -3.16 8.03
CA TYR A 36 -3.41 -2.51 6.83
C TYR A 36 -4.86 -2.03 7.00
N TRP A 37 -5.20 -0.92 6.33
CA TRP A 37 -6.57 -0.42 6.28
C TRP A 37 -6.86 0.28 4.96
N CYS A 38 -8.14 0.33 4.58
CA CYS A 38 -8.60 1.09 3.43
C CYS A 38 -9.01 2.50 3.86
N ASN A 39 -8.47 3.52 3.20
CA ASN A 39 -8.77 4.92 3.51
C ASN A 39 -10.22 5.33 3.14
N ARG A 40 -10.93 4.53 2.32
CA ARG A 40 -12.34 4.79 1.99
C ARG A 40 -13.30 4.39 3.11
N THR A 41 -12.99 3.31 3.83
CA THR A 41 -13.83 2.75 4.89
C THR A 41 -13.27 3.06 6.29
N GLY A 42 -12.01 3.45 6.39
CA GLY A 42 -11.32 3.73 7.65
C GLY A 42 -10.96 2.47 8.45
N GLY A 43 -11.15 1.28 7.90
CA GLY A 43 -10.96 0.01 8.62
C GLY A 43 -10.20 -1.04 7.82
N ALA A 44 -10.01 -2.20 8.47
CA ALA A 44 -9.36 -3.37 7.87
C ALA A 44 -10.20 -4.03 6.76
N MET A 45 -11.49 -3.69 6.65
CA MET A 45 -12.37 -4.15 5.58
C MET A 45 -12.53 -3.05 4.54
N GLY A 46 -12.29 -3.38 3.27
CA GLY A 46 -12.48 -2.49 2.13
C GLY A 46 -13.96 -2.30 1.76
N PRO A 47 -14.28 -1.38 0.83
CA PRO A 47 -15.64 -1.17 0.33
C PRO A 47 -16.22 -2.40 -0.40
N ASP A 48 -15.35 -3.32 -0.79
CA ASP A 48 -15.64 -4.64 -1.37
C ASP A 48 -15.94 -5.73 -0.32
N GLN A 49 -16.11 -5.36 0.96
CA GLN A 49 -16.45 -6.29 2.07
C GLN A 49 -15.37 -7.35 2.33
N ASP A 50 -14.13 -7.05 1.99
CA ASP A 50 -13.02 -7.99 2.08
C ASP A 50 -11.78 -7.30 2.67
N ILE A 51 -10.81 -8.07 3.13
CA ILE A 51 -9.65 -7.60 3.89
C ILE A 51 -8.80 -6.67 3.01
N ALA A 52 -8.54 -5.48 3.54
CA ALA A 52 -7.61 -4.52 2.95
C ALA A 52 -6.19 -5.01 3.23
N GLY A 53 -5.61 -5.79 2.31
CA GLY A 53 -4.28 -6.36 2.46
C GLY A 53 -3.47 -6.32 1.16
N PRO A 54 -2.14 -6.53 1.23
CA PRO A 54 -1.26 -6.43 0.07
C PRO A 54 -1.39 -7.61 -0.90
N ARG A 55 -1.78 -8.81 -0.43
CA ARG A 55 -1.81 -10.03 -1.27
C ARG A 55 -2.83 -9.98 -2.40
N ASP A 56 -3.95 -9.31 -2.18
CA ASP A 56 -5.07 -9.27 -3.13
C ASP A 56 -5.28 -7.88 -3.72
N CYS A 57 -4.27 -7.01 -3.62
CA CYS A 57 -4.39 -5.63 -4.05
C CYS A 57 -4.23 -5.51 -5.58
N GLY A 58 -5.33 -5.72 -6.32
CA GLY A 58 -5.36 -5.74 -7.79
C GLY A 58 -6.62 -5.15 -8.41
N GLU A 59 -6.64 -5.03 -9.75
CA GLU A 59 -7.69 -4.38 -10.58
C GLU A 59 -9.13 -4.81 -10.29
N GLY A 60 -9.34 -5.99 -9.69
CA GLY A 60 -10.67 -6.47 -9.31
C GLY A 60 -11.23 -5.91 -8.00
N ARG A 61 -10.45 -5.17 -7.20
CA ARG A 61 -10.87 -4.69 -5.88
C ARG A 61 -11.44 -3.28 -5.96
N THR A 62 -12.51 -3.02 -5.22
CA THR A 62 -13.04 -1.64 -5.12
C THR A 62 -12.13 -0.77 -4.24
N CYS A 63 -11.36 -1.38 -3.34
CA CYS A 63 -10.30 -0.70 -2.61
C CYS A 63 -9.08 -0.34 -3.49
N TYR A 64 -8.97 -0.94 -4.69
CA TYR A 64 -7.85 -0.76 -5.59
C TYR A 64 -8.02 0.43 -6.52
N LEU A 65 -6.93 1.18 -6.65
CA LEU A 65 -6.68 2.06 -7.78
C LEU A 65 -5.17 2.03 -8.01
N ALA A 66 -4.75 1.35 -9.08
CA ALA A 66 -3.35 1.27 -9.48
C ALA A 66 -2.81 2.69 -9.61
N THR A 67 -1.96 3.10 -8.69
CA THR A 67 -1.29 4.40 -8.79
C THR A 67 0.18 4.15 -9.06
N PRO A 68 0.71 4.62 -10.20
CA PRO A 68 2.13 4.54 -10.45
C PRO A 68 2.85 5.41 -9.43
N VAL A 69 3.88 4.85 -8.80
CA VAL A 69 4.81 5.56 -7.93
C VAL A 69 6.21 5.44 -8.51
N LEU A 70 6.90 6.57 -8.53
CA LEU A 70 8.31 6.63 -8.90
C LEU A 70 9.13 6.27 -7.66
N LEU A 71 9.82 5.14 -7.73
CA LEU A 71 10.78 4.76 -6.70
C LEU A 71 12.08 5.54 -6.95
N GLY A 72 12.36 6.52 -6.09
CA GLY A 72 13.64 7.19 -6.06
C GLY A 72 14.69 6.25 -5.48
N THR A 73 15.76 5.97 -6.22
CA THR A 73 16.90 5.28 -5.63
C THR A 73 17.55 6.23 -4.62
N THR A 74 17.33 6.03 -3.33
CA THR A 74 18.24 6.56 -2.31
C THR A 74 19.53 5.76 -2.41
N ALA A 75 20.51 6.33 -3.12
CA ALA A 75 21.88 5.85 -3.10
C ALA A 75 22.41 6.04 -1.67
N GLY A 76 22.73 4.92 -1.02
CA GLY A 76 23.46 4.86 0.25
C GLY A 76 24.57 3.84 0.10
#